data_AF-X1NBW1-F1
#
_entry.id   AF-X1NBW1-F1
#
_cell.length_a   1.000
_cell.length_b   1.000
_cell.length_c   1.000
_cell.angle_alpha   90.00
_cell.angle_beta   90.00
_cell.angle_gamma   90.00
#
_symmetry.space_group_name_H-M   'P 1'
#
loop_
_entity.id
_entity.type
_entity.pdbx_description
1 polymer ?
#
loop_
_entity_poly.entity_id
_entity_poly.type
_entity_poly.pdbx_seq_one_letter_code
_entity_poly.pdbx_strand_id
1 'polypeptide(L)'
;YSLKSGKKIKLHHGTREIMGRASLFGLKEVKQGEDGFARFKLDYPLIVRNYDRFIIRNPSSLRTMGGGLILRSRPPRKRLKREETINQLNILNSCDKKEIISFWIRES
;
A
#
# COMPACT_ATOMS: atom_id res chain seq x y z
N TYR A 1 -6.86 12.94 -11.68
CA TYR A 1 -7.19 11.49 -11.89
C TYR A 1 -7.26 10.85 -10.52
N SER A 2 -8.09 9.85 -10.32
CA SER A 2 -8.35 9.29 -8.98
C SER A 2 -8.21 7.76 -8.94
N LEU A 3 -7.80 7.27 -7.78
CA LEU A 3 -7.72 5.85 -7.45
C LEU A 3 -8.97 5.46 -6.67
N LYS A 4 -9.83 4.63 -7.27
CA LYS A 4 -11.01 4.06 -6.60
C LYS A 4 -10.69 2.68 -6.04
N SER A 5 -11.35 2.30 -4.94
CA SER A 5 -11.24 0.94 -4.42
C SER A 5 -11.74 -0.08 -5.47
N GLY A 6 -11.03 -1.20 -5.61
CA GLY A 6 -11.30 -2.25 -6.60
C GLY A 6 -10.71 -2.01 -7.99
N LYS A 7 -10.11 -0.83 -8.24
CA LYS A 7 -9.53 -0.49 -9.55
C LYS A 7 -8.30 -1.34 -9.87
N LYS A 8 -8.21 -1.80 -11.12
CA LYS A 8 -7.00 -2.46 -11.65
C LYS A 8 -5.89 -1.43 -11.82
N ILE A 9 -4.69 -1.79 -11.39
CA ILE A 9 -3.50 -0.95 -11.41
C ILE A 9 -2.31 -1.76 -11.93
N LYS A 10 -1.35 -1.08 -12.54
CA LYS A 10 -0.03 -1.63 -12.86
C LYS A 10 0.96 -1.06 -11.84
N LEU A 11 1.50 -1.91 -10.97
CA LEU A 11 2.47 -1.54 -9.95
C LEU A 11 3.88 -1.71 -10.51
N HIS A 12 4.70 -0.67 -10.35
CA HIS A 12 6.10 -0.65 -10.71
C HIS A 12 6.93 -0.57 -9.43
N HIS A 13 7.84 -1.52 -9.27
CA HIS A 13 8.80 -1.58 -8.17
C HIS A 13 10.08 -2.26 -8.65
N GLY A 14 11.22 -1.62 -8.37
CA GLY A 14 12.50 -2.03 -8.93
C GLY A 14 12.45 -2.10 -10.46
N THR A 15 12.78 -3.25 -11.02
CA THR A 15 12.77 -3.54 -12.46
C THR A 15 11.53 -4.32 -12.93
N ARG A 16 10.55 -4.55 -12.04
CA ARG A 16 9.36 -5.35 -12.35
C ARG A 16 8.12 -4.47 -12.44
N GLU A 17 7.25 -4.83 -13.38
CA GLU A 17 5.89 -4.33 -13.47
C GLU A 17 4.91 -5.48 -13.31
N ILE A 18 3.95 -5.35 -12.40
CA ILE A 18 2.95 -6.38 -12.10
C ILE A 18 1.56 -5.76 -12.03
N MET A 19 0.60 -6.48 -12.60
CA MET A 19 -0.81 -6.13 -12.50
C MET A 19 -1.37 -6.46 -11.12
N GLY A 20 -2.35 -5.69 -10.68
CA GLY A 20 -3.06 -5.97 -9.44
C GLY A 20 -4.31 -5.11 -9.26
N ARG A 21 -4.91 -5.20 -8.07
CA ARG A 21 -6.05 -4.38 -7.67
C ARG A 21 -5.75 -3.63 -6.38
N ALA A 22 -6.17 -2.37 -6.33
CA ALA A 22 -6.08 -1.55 -5.14
C ALA A 22 -7.33 -1.70 -4.27
N SER A 23 -7.17 -1.82 -2.96
CA SER A 23 -8.26 -1.74 -1.97
C SER A 23 -7.91 -0.67 -0.95
N LEU A 24 -8.74 0.37 -0.85
CA LEU A 24 -8.49 1.51 0.02
C LEU A 24 -8.99 1.26 1.44
N PHE A 25 -8.26 1.76 2.44
CA PHE A 25 -8.70 1.82 3.83
C PHE A 25 -9.23 3.22 4.15
N GLY A 26 -10.30 3.29 4.93
CA GLY A 26 -10.96 4.56 5.31
C GLY A 26 -11.68 5.32 4.18
N LEU A 27 -11.23 5.19 2.93
CA LEU A 27 -11.66 6.02 1.79
C LEU A 27 -12.36 5.21 0.68
N LYS A 28 -13.26 5.86 -0.07
CA LYS A 28 -13.83 5.28 -1.31
C LYS A 28 -12.95 5.56 -2.52
N GLU A 29 -12.22 6.67 -2.49
CA GLU A 29 -11.40 7.19 -3.57
C GLU A 29 -10.28 8.04 -2.98
N VAL A 30 -9.11 8.03 -3.62
CA VAL A 30 -7.99 8.95 -3.36
C VAL A 30 -7.82 9.83 -4.60
N LYS A 31 -7.92 11.14 -4.43
CA LYS A 31 -7.73 12.12 -5.52
C LYS A 31 -6.26 12.49 -5.66
N GLN A 32 -5.96 13.23 -6.72
CA GLN A 32 -4.63 13.75 -6.95
C GLN A 32 -4.24 14.74 -5.84
N GLY A 33 -3.07 14.56 -5.24
CA GLY A 33 -2.60 15.37 -4.11
C GLY A 33 -3.12 14.92 -2.74
N GLU A 34 -3.97 13.89 -2.69
CA GLU A 34 -4.39 13.27 -1.44
C GLU A 34 -3.55 12.02 -1.16
N ASP A 35 -3.36 11.76 0.13
CA ASP A 35 -2.73 10.54 0.62
C ASP A 35 -3.78 9.58 1.20
N GLY A 36 -3.47 8.29 1.16
CA GLY A 36 -4.34 7.28 1.72
C GLY A 36 -3.69 5.92 1.79
N PHE A 37 -4.16 5.11 2.74
CA PHE A 37 -3.69 3.74 2.86
C PHE A 37 -4.42 2.83 1.88
N ALA A 38 -3.64 1.99 1.20
CA ALA A 38 -4.14 1.01 0.26
C ALA A 38 -3.48 -0.35 0.46
N ARG A 39 -4.22 -1.41 0.19
CA ARG A 39 -3.69 -2.76 0.00
C ARG A 39 -3.71 -3.09 -1.47
N PHE A 40 -2.59 -3.57 -2.00
CA PHE A 40 -2.50 -4.07 -3.36
C PHE A 40 -2.55 -5.58 -3.35
N LYS A 41 -3.54 -6.16 -4.04
CA LYS A 41 -3.55 -7.59 -4.38
C LYS A 41 -2.93 -7.73 -5.76
N LEU A 42 -1.73 -8.28 -5.80
CA LEU A 42 -0.97 -8.48 -7.03
C LEU A 42 -1.34 -9.83 -7.67
N ASP A 43 -1.32 -9.87 -8.99
CA ASP A 43 -1.64 -11.08 -9.77
C ASP A 43 -0.49 -12.11 -9.67
N TYR A 44 0.74 -11.64 -9.48
CA TYR A 44 1.93 -12.46 -9.27
C TYR A 44 2.71 -12.02 -8.02
N PRO A 45 3.46 -12.93 -7.37
CA PRO A 45 4.35 -12.58 -6.26
C PRO A 45 5.39 -11.54 -6.67
N LEU A 46 5.62 -10.56 -5.79
CA LEU A 46 6.63 -9.52 -5.95
C LEU A 46 7.46 -9.44 -4.67
N ILE A 47 8.78 -9.40 -4.82
CA ILE A 47 9.70 -9.22 -3.71
C ILE A 47 9.78 -7.73 -3.41
N VAL A 48 9.39 -7.34 -2.20
CA VAL A 48 9.40 -5.95 -1.74
C VAL A 48 9.90 -5.88 -0.30
N ARG A 49 10.55 -4.78 0.05
CA ARG A 49 10.93 -4.48 1.43
C ARG A 49 10.00 -3.43 2.02
N ASN A 50 9.89 -3.41 3.35
CA ASN A 50 9.23 -2.31 4.04
C ASN A 50 9.98 -1.00 3.73
N TYR A 51 9.22 0.07 3.55
CA TYR A 51 9.65 1.41 3.16
C TYR A 51 10.24 1.53 1.75
N ASP A 52 10.07 0.51 0.89
CA ASP A 52 10.38 0.65 -0.53
C ASP A 52 9.39 1.59 -1.22
N ARG A 53 9.90 2.34 -2.20
CA ARG A 53 9.08 3.20 -3.05
C ARG A 53 8.46 2.39 -4.18
N PHE A 54 7.21 2.69 -4.50
CA PHE A 54 6.51 2.12 -5.65
C PHE A 54 5.78 3.20 -6.44
N ILE A 55 5.48 2.90 -7.70
CA ILE A 55 4.68 3.74 -8.58
C ILE A 55 3.49 2.92 -9.08
N ILE A 56 2.31 3.54 -9.17
CA ILE A 56 1.13 2.93 -9.78
C ILE A 56 0.74 3.69 -11.05
N ARG A 57 0.47 2.92 -12.10
CA ARG A 57 0.03 3.44 -13.40
C ARG A 57 -1.29 2.80 -13.79
N ASN A 58 -2.01 3.48 -14.68
CA ASN A 58 -3.18 2.91 -15.30
C ASN A 58 -2.73 1.78 -16.25
N PRO A 59 -3.31 0.56 -16.19
CA PRO A 59 -2.99 -0.48 -17.16
C PRO A 59 -3.31 -0.09 -18.61
N SER A 60 -4.38 0.68 -18.83
CA SER A 60 -4.88 1.04 -20.15
C SER A 60 -4.27 2.32 -20.73
N SER A 61 -3.50 3.06 -19.93
CA SER A 61 -2.89 4.34 -20.34
C SER A 61 -1.55 4.48 -19.64
N LEU A 62 -0.51 4.88 -20.37
CA LEU A 62 0.84 5.09 -19.80
C LEU A 62 0.92 6.23 -18.76
N ARG A 63 -0.20 6.73 -18.24
CA ARG A 63 -0.28 7.77 -17.22
C ARG A 63 -0.07 7.22 -15.81
N THR A 64 0.77 7.91 -15.04
CA THR A 64 0.99 7.67 -13.62
C THR A 64 -0.21 8.13 -12.80
N MET A 65 -0.74 7.25 -11.97
CA MET A 65 -1.84 7.56 -11.06
C MET A 65 -1.34 8.11 -9.73
N GLY A 66 -0.15 7.67 -9.30
CA GLY A 66 0.48 8.07 -8.06
C GLY A 66 1.63 7.12 -7.71
N GLY A 67 2.08 7.19 -6.47
CA GLY A 67 3.10 6.32 -5.90
C GLY A 67 3.00 6.34 -4.38
N GLY A 68 3.93 5.69 -3.72
CA GLY A 68 3.96 5.69 -2.26
C GLY A 68 5.07 4.82 -1.69
N LEU A 69 4.94 4.53 -0.40
CA LEU A 69 5.85 3.68 0.36
C LEU A 69 5.16 2.39 0.78
N ILE A 70 5.86 1.28 0.65
CA ILE A 70 5.38 -0.02 1.10
C ILE A 70 5.55 -0.09 2.61
N LEU A 71 4.52 0.21 3.38
CA LEU A 71 4.62 0.15 4.85
C LEU A 71 4.77 -1.30 5.36
N ARG A 72 4.17 -2.26 4.66
CA ARG A 72 4.14 -3.66 5.08
C ARG A 72 4.14 -4.63 3.90
N SER A 73 5.25 -5.34 3.71
CA SER A 73 5.44 -6.34 2.65
C SER A 73 4.65 -7.63 2.87
N ARG A 74 4.47 -8.02 4.14
CA ARG A 74 3.72 -9.22 4.56
C ARG A 74 2.56 -8.83 5.46
N PRO A 75 1.42 -8.39 4.87
CA PRO A 75 0.22 -8.12 5.66
C PRO A 75 -0.30 -9.41 6.30
N PRO A 76 -0.98 -9.32 7.46
CA PRO A 76 -1.47 -10.50 8.16
C PRO A 76 -2.60 -11.13 7.33
N ARG A 77 -2.64 -12.46 7.28
CA ARG A 77 -3.71 -13.20 6.58
C ARG A 77 -5.08 -13.00 7.26
N LYS A 78 -5.09 -12.80 8.58
CA LYS A 78 -6.31 -12.55 9.34
C LYS A 78 -6.89 -11.17 8.98
N ARG A 79 -8.20 -11.13 8.73
CA ARG A 79 -8.91 -9.87 8.53
C ARG A 79 -9.01 -9.15 9.88
N LEU A 80 -8.13 -8.19 10.11
CA LEU A 80 -8.22 -7.25 11.24
C LEU A 80 -9.43 -6.32 11.05
N LYS A 81 -9.91 -5.72 12.15
CA LYS A 81 -10.90 -4.64 12.04
C LYS A 81 -10.30 -3.48 11.25
N ARG A 82 -11.16 -2.71 10.57
CA ARG A 82 -10.74 -1.59 9.72
C ARG A 82 -9.94 -0.55 10.52
N GLU A 83 -10.41 -0.23 11.71
CA GLU A 83 -9.78 0.71 12.63
C GLU A 83 -8.42 0.22 13.14
N GLU A 84 -8.34 -1.04 13.59
CA GLU A 84 -7.08 -1.66 14.01
C GLU A 84 -6.04 -1.60 12.88
N THR A 85 -6.45 -1.92 11.64
CA THR A 85 -5.54 -1.86 10.49
C THR A 85 -5.03 -0.44 10.25
N ILE A 86 -5.92 0.56 10.32
CA ILE A 86 -5.53 1.96 10.14
C ILE A 86 -4.57 2.41 11.23
N ASN A 87 -4.83 2.04 12.50
CA ASN A 87 -3.96 2.38 13.62
C ASN A 87 -2.56 1.77 13.45
N GLN A 88 -2.46 0.51 13.04
CA GLN A 88 -1.17 -0.12 12.75
C GLN A 88 -0.44 0.58 11.60
N LEU A 89 -1.15 0.97 10.54
CA LEU A 89 -0.55 1.67 9.41
C LEU A 89 -0.09 3.08 9.79
N ASN A 90 -0.81 3.77 10.68
CA ASN A 90 -0.39 5.06 11.23
C ASN A 90 0.91 4.93 12.04
N ILE A 91 1.04 3.89 12.87
CA ILE A 91 2.28 3.60 13.60
C ILE A 91 3.43 3.34 12.61
N LEU A 92 3.20 2.52 11.58
CA LEU A 92 4.23 2.23 10.58
C LEU A 92 4.62 3.45 9.73
N ASN A 93 3.68 4.37 9.52
CA ASN A 93 3.89 5.62 8.81
C ASN A 93 4.49 6.72 9.71
N SER A 94 4.51 6.53 11.04
CA SER A 94 5.08 7.50 11.96
C SER A 94 6.60 7.58 11.76
N CYS A 95 7.20 8.73 12.07
CA CYS A 95 8.66 8.88 12.03
C CYS A 95 9.33 8.42 13.34
N ASP A 96 8.59 7.87 14.30
CA ASP A 96 9.15 7.39 15.56
C ASP A 96 9.67 5.95 15.44
N LYS A 97 11.00 5.82 15.42
CA LYS A 97 11.68 4.54 15.35
C LYS A 97 11.35 3.64 16.55
N LYS A 98 11.13 4.19 17.74
CA LYS A 98 10.82 3.39 18.94
C LYS A 98 9.47 2.70 18.82
N GLU A 99 8.47 3.40 18.30
CA GLU A 99 7.14 2.85 18.07
C GLU A 99 7.17 1.77 16.99
N ILE A 100 7.88 2.03 15.88
CA ILE A 100 8.02 1.06 14.78
C ILE A 100 8.71 -0.22 15.28
N ILE A 101 9.82 -0.09 16.02
CA ILE A 101 10.53 -1.25 16.58
C ILE A 101 9.64 -2.02 17.54
N SER A 102 8.95 -1.32 18.44
CA SER A 102 8.02 -1.94 19.40
C SER A 102 6.88 -2.67 18.69
N PHE A 103 6.39 -2.11 17.58
CA PHE A 103 5.38 -2.75 16.74
C PHE A 103 5.90 -4.08 16.16
N TRP A 104 7.09 -4.10 15.57
CA TRP A 104 7.66 -5.32 14.99
C TRP A 104 8.00 -6.39 16.02
N ILE A 105 8.46 -6.00 17.22
CA ILE A 105 8.72 -6.93 18.33
C ILE A 105 7.44 -7.63 18.77
N ARG A 106 6.32 -6.91 18.86
CA ARG A 106 5.01 -7.49 19.25
C ARG A 106 4.41 -8.40 18.19
N GLU A 107 4.81 -8.23 16.94
CA GLU A 107 4.29 -8.98 15.80
C GLU A 107 5.17 -10.19 15.41
N SER A 108 6.36 -10.32 16.02
CA SER A 108 7.29 -11.46 15.87
C SER A 108 6.89 -12.62 16.77
#